data_AF-A0A9D9GPA0-F1
#
_entry.id   AF-A0A9D9GPA0-F1
#
_cell.length_a   1.000
_cell.length_b   1.000
_cell.length_c   1.000
_cell.angle_alpha   90.00
_cell.angle_beta   90.00
_cell.angle_gamma   90.00
#
_symmetry.space_group_name_H-M   'P 1'
#
loop_
_entity.id
_entity.type
_entity.pdbx_description
1 polymer ?
#
loop_
_entity_poly.entity_id
_entity_poly.type
_entity_poly.pdbx_seq_one_letter_code
_entity_poly.pdbx_strand_id
1 'polypeptide(L)'
;TVSATYRSADGVRHPAVRDARTALLETADGRLVLVVVDGGRPSIAEGMTGAELSAFLEAHFRPRRIEYLDDGETSTLCVRGLGTAETDVVNYPSASRTFLHDGEWKAPAHVHILAR
;
A
#
# COMPACT_ATOMS: atom_id res chain seq x y z
N THR A 1 -2.12 -22.41 -2.11
CA THR A 1 -1.67 -21.90 -0.81
C THR A 1 -2.88 -21.35 -0.09
N VAL A 2 -3.18 -21.83 1.11
CA VAL A 2 -4.33 -21.34 1.89
C VAL A 2 -3.92 -19.99 2.49
N SER A 3 -4.41 -18.88 1.93
CA SER A 3 -4.19 -17.56 2.51
C SER A 3 -4.96 -17.47 3.83
N ALA A 4 -4.24 -17.56 4.95
CA ALA A 4 -4.79 -17.36 6.27
C ALA A 4 -5.33 -15.92 6.37
N THR A 5 -6.59 -15.77 6.80
CA THR A 5 -7.22 -14.48 7.02
C THR A 5 -7.40 -14.23 8.52
N TYR A 6 -7.08 -13.02 8.97
CA TYR A 6 -7.33 -12.50 10.30
C TYR A 6 -8.57 -11.61 10.28
N ARG A 7 -9.36 -11.58 11.35
CA ARG A 7 -10.49 -10.63 11.46
C ARG A 7 -10.06 -9.44 12.31
N SER A 8 -10.00 -8.26 11.71
CA SER A 8 -9.74 -6.98 12.41
C SER A 8 -10.91 -6.58 13.31
N ALA A 9 -10.66 -5.60 14.18
CA ALA A 9 -11.63 -5.08 15.14
C ALA A 9 -12.88 -4.47 14.48
N ASP A 10 -12.78 -4.04 13.22
CA ASP A 10 -13.90 -3.57 12.39
C ASP A 10 -14.67 -4.72 11.70
N GLY A 11 -14.28 -5.98 11.94
CA GLY A 11 -14.95 -7.18 11.43
C GLY A 11 -14.50 -7.65 10.04
N VAL A 12 -13.58 -6.92 9.40
CA VAL A 12 -13.05 -7.22 8.06
C VAL A 12 -12.02 -8.35 8.12
N ARG A 13 -11.99 -9.21 7.09
CA ARG A 13 -10.97 -10.26 6.97
C ARG A 13 -9.76 -9.72 6.21
N HIS A 14 -8.62 -9.67 6.88
CA HIS A 14 -7.35 -9.22 6.33
C HIS A 14 -6.39 -10.38 6.10
N PRO A 15 -5.47 -10.27 5.12
CA PRO A 15 -4.41 -11.25 4.95
C PRO A 15 -3.48 -11.28 6.17
N ALA A 16 -3.18 -12.49 6.66
CA ALA A 16 -2.27 -12.70 7.79
C ALA A 16 -0.78 -12.77 7.39
N VAL A 17 -0.48 -12.80 6.09
CA VAL A 17 0.87 -12.77 5.55
C VAL A 17 1.37 -11.32 5.55
N ARG A 18 2.64 -11.08 5.87
CA ARG A 18 3.25 -9.76 5.66
C ARG A 18 3.57 -9.60 4.17
N ASP A 19 3.06 -8.53 3.58
CA ASP A 19 3.30 -8.20 2.17
C ASP A 19 3.14 -6.69 1.95
N ALA A 20 3.43 -6.21 0.74
CA ALA A 20 3.20 -4.84 0.35
C ALA A 20 1.71 -4.52 0.48
N ARG A 21 1.36 -3.29 0.86
CA ARG A 21 -0.04 -2.87 1.09
C ARG A 21 -0.33 -1.52 0.47
N THR A 22 -1.57 -1.37 0.03
CA THR A 22 -2.10 -0.10 -0.47
C THR A 22 -3.41 0.23 0.25
N ALA A 23 -3.53 1.45 0.77
CA ALA A 23 -4.75 1.93 1.39
C ALA A 23 -5.01 3.40 1.09
N LEU A 24 -6.27 3.77 1.00
CA LEU A 24 -6.76 5.13 0.89
C LEU A 24 -7.59 5.45 2.13
N LEU A 25 -7.36 6.58 2.77
CA LEU A 25 -8.12 6.96 3.96
C LEU A 25 -8.53 8.43 3.94
N GLU A 26 -9.66 8.71 4.57
CA GLU A 26 -10.12 10.07 4.87
C GLU A 26 -9.87 10.34 6.36
N THR A 27 -9.11 11.37 6.68
CA THR A 27 -8.85 11.79 8.07
C THR A 27 -10.03 12.54 8.67
N ALA A 28 -10.07 12.67 9.99
CA ALA A 28 -11.12 13.40 10.72
C ALA A 28 -11.35 14.84 10.21
N ASP A 29 -10.28 15.50 9.77
CA ASP A 29 -10.28 16.86 9.23
C ASP A 29 -10.48 16.94 7.71
N GLY A 30 -10.91 15.84 7.08
CA GLY A 30 -11.33 15.81 5.67
C GLY A 30 -10.18 15.79 4.66
N ARG A 31 -8.99 15.34 5.06
CA ARG A 31 -7.86 15.12 4.13
C ARG A 31 -7.91 13.70 3.59
N LEU A 32 -7.58 13.56 2.32
CA LEU A 32 -7.37 12.27 1.69
C LEU A 32 -5.88 11.89 1.82
N VAL A 33 -5.59 10.68 2.31
CA VAL A 33 -4.24 10.15 2.42
C VAL A 33 -4.16 8.82 1.69
N LEU A 34 -3.24 8.72 0.73
CA LEU A 34 -2.87 7.47 0.07
C LEU A 34 -1.62 6.92 0.77
N VAL A 35 -1.69 5.67 1.21
CA VAL A 35 -0.59 4.97 1.89
C VAL A 35 -0.20 3.76 1.04
N VAL A 36 1.10 3.68 0.74
CA VAL A 36 1.73 2.51 0.12
C VAL A 36 2.83 2.03 1.05
N VAL A 37 2.80 0.75 1.40
CA VAL A 37 3.81 0.07 2.22
C VAL A 37 4.54 -0.92 1.32
N ASP A 38 5.86 -0.76 1.18
CA ASP A 38 6.69 -1.74 0.47
C ASP A 38 6.74 -3.07 1.23
N GLY A 39 6.77 -4.17 0.49
CA GLY A 39 6.74 -5.51 1.07
C GLY A 39 7.20 -6.61 0.11
N GLY A 40 7.09 -7.86 0.54
CA GLY A 40 7.47 -9.02 -0.27
C GLY A 40 8.99 -9.26 -0.37
N ARG A 41 9.81 -8.58 0.45
CA ARG A 41 11.28 -8.67 0.43
C ARG A 41 11.83 -9.02 1.82
N PRO A 42 12.12 -10.30 2.08
CA PRO A 42 12.63 -10.75 3.37
C PRO A 42 13.84 -9.93 3.83
N SER A 43 13.84 -9.51 5.10
CA SER A 43 14.94 -8.76 5.74
C SER A 43 15.23 -7.36 5.18
N ILE A 44 14.46 -6.85 4.21
CA ILE A 44 14.62 -5.50 3.65
C ILE A 44 13.32 -4.71 3.83
N ALA A 45 12.24 -5.21 3.22
CA ALA A 45 10.90 -4.65 3.28
C ALA A 45 9.94 -5.84 3.34
N GLU A 46 9.64 -6.30 4.54
CA GLU A 46 8.76 -7.47 4.73
C GLU A 46 7.29 -7.12 4.51
N GLY A 47 6.95 -5.83 4.49
CA GLY A 47 5.58 -5.36 4.39
C GLY A 47 4.85 -5.41 5.71
N MET A 48 3.53 -5.45 5.67
CA MET A 48 2.66 -5.55 6.84
C MET A 48 1.58 -6.61 6.61
N THR A 49 1.15 -7.26 7.69
CA THR A 49 -0.16 -7.91 7.70
C THR A 49 -1.25 -6.86 7.59
N GLY A 50 -2.46 -7.22 7.16
CA GLY A 50 -3.53 -6.22 7.13
C GLY A 50 -3.89 -5.72 8.54
N ALA A 51 -3.72 -6.55 9.59
CA ALA A 51 -3.92 -6.12 10.98
C ALA A 51 -2.91 -5.05 11.43
N GLU A 52 -1.64 -5.22 11.07
CA GLU A 52 -0.58 -4.24 11.35
C GLU A 52 -0.83 -2.95 10.58
N LEU A 53 -1.26 -3.03 9.32
CA LEU A 53 -1.64 -1.86 8.55
C LEU A 53 -2.82 -1.13 9.20
N SER A 54 -3.91 -1.83 9.54
CA SER A 54 -5.07 -1.21 10.21
C SER A 54 -4.65 -0.52 11.51
N ALA A 55 -3.87 -1.19 12.35
CA ALA A 55 -3.39 -0.62 13.61
C ALA A 55 -2.51 0.62 13.38
N PHE A 56 -1.62 0.58 12.38
CA PHE A 56 -0.81 1.71 11.97
C PHE A 56 -1.68 2.89 11.51
N LEU A 57 -2.66 2.65 10.63
CA LEU A 57 -3.52 3.70 10.11
C LEU A 57 -4.34 4.37 11.21
N GLU A 58 -4.92 3.57 12.12
CA GLU A 58 -5.68 4.06 13.27
C GLU A 58 -4.81 4.90 14.22
N ALA A 59 -3.62 4.39 14.55
CA ALA A 59 -2.71 5.06 15.48
C ALA A 59 -2.18 6.40 14.96
N HIS A 60 -1.93 6.51 13.65
CA HIS A 60 -1.26 7.66 13.06
C HIS A 60 -2.20 8.68 12.39
N PHE A 61 -3.35 8.26 11.88
CA PHE A 61 -4.22 9.13 11.07
C PHE A 61 -5.62 9.34 11.64
N ARG A 62 -6.06 8.52 12.61
CA ARG A 62 -7.43 8.53 13.16
C ARG A 62 -8.49 8.69 12.06
N PRO A 63 -8.52 7.76 11.08
CA PRO A 63 -9.34 7.89 9.89
C PRO A 63 -10.83 7.85 10.23
N ARG A 64 -11.63 8.57 9.44
CA ARG A 64 -13.10 8.41 9.42
C ARG A 64 -13.50 7.20 8.60
N ARG A 65 -12.73 6.91 7.55
CA ARG A 65 -12.95 5.82 6.61
C ARG A 65 -11.61 5.37 6.05
N ILE A 66 -11.47 4.05 5.87
CA ILE A 66 -10.33 3.40 5.21
C ILE A 66 -10.89 2.54 4.08
N GLU A 67 -10.24 2.58 2.94
CA GLU A 67 -10.43 1.70 1.79
C GLU A 67 -9.11 0.97 1.52
N TYR A 68 -9.13 -0.35 1.62
CA TYR A 68 -7.98 -1.19 1.28
C TYR A 68 -8.04 -1.50 -0.22
N LEU A 69 -6.94 -1.27 -0.94
CA LEU A 69 -6.83 -1.49 -2.38
C LEU A 69 -6.01 -2.75 -2.70
N ASP A 70 -5.88 -3.06 -3.98
CA ASP A 70 -4.99 -4.13 -4.46
C ASP A 70 -3.58 -3.96 -3.90
N ASP A 71 -3.01 -5.08 -3.45
CA ASP A 71 -1.80 -5.14 -2.66
C ASP A 71 -0.79 -6.18 -3.20
N GLY A 72 0.36 -6.34 -2.53
CA GLY A 72 1.46 -7.19 -3.02
C GLY A 72 2.16 -6.58 -4.24
N GLU A 73 2.43 -7.40 -5.27
CA GLU A 73 3.23 -7.06 -6.46
C GLU A 73 2.71 -5.85 -7.26
N THR A 74 1.45 -5.46 -7.10
CA THR A 74 0.85 -4.29 -7.76
C THR A 74 0.99 -2.98 -6.97
N SER A 75 1.46 -3.05 -5.71
CA SER A 75 1.60 -1.87 -4.85
C SER A 75 2.67 -0.91 -5.38
N THR A 76 2.23 0.17 -6.03
CA THR A 76 3.10 1.13 -6.70
C THR A 76 2.62 2.55 -6.41
N LEU A 77 3.55 3.43 -6.03
CA LEU A 77 3.32 4.85 -5.83
C LEU A 77 4.14 5.66 -6.84
N CYS A 78 3.45 6.44 -7.65
CA CYS A 78 4.07 7.41 -8.56
C CYS A 78 3.80 8.83 -8.07
N VAL A 79 4.83 9.69 -8.08
CA VAL A 79 4.68 11.11 -7.79
C VAL A 79 5.40 11.89 -8.88
N ARG A 80 4.63 12.62 -9.69
CA ARG A 80 5.16 13.36 -10.84
C ARG A 80 6.37 14.23 -10.46
N GLY A 81 7.49 14.02 -11.13
CA GLY A 81 8.73 14.77 -10.91
C GLY A 81 9.53 14.32 -9.69
N LEU A 82 9.15 13.23 -9.03
CA LEU A 82 9.92 12.55 -7.99
C LEU A 82 10.14 11.09 -8.40
N GLY A 83 11.19 10.45 -7.87
CA GLY A 83 11.53 9.07 -8.23
C GLY A 83 12.49 8.99 -9.40
N THR A 84 12.42 7.93 -10.20
CA THR A 84 13.24 7.81 -11.42
C THR A 84 12.69 8.72 -12.52
N ALA A 85 13.58 9.21 -13.39
CA ALA A 85 13.18 10.12 -14.48
C ALA A 85 12.28 9.43 -15.51
N GLU A 86 12.34 8.10 -15.64
CA GLU A 86 11.51 7.35 -16.58
C GLU A 86 10.11 7.00 -16.03
N THR A 87 9.97 6.73 -14.73
CA THR A 87 8.75 6.11 -14.18
C THR A 87 7.99 6.98 -13.17
N ASP A 88 8.60 8.03 -12.61
CA ASP A 88 8.09 8.78 -11.46
C ASP A 88 7.78 7.89 -10.22
N VAL A 89 8.24 6.63 -10.19
CA VAL A 89 8.00 5.69 -9.09
C VAL A 89 8.88 6.07 -7.90
N VAL A 90 8.27 6.16 -6.72
CA VAL A 90 8.95 6.58 -5.48
C VAL A 90 9.08 5.48 -4.44
N ASN A 91 8.37 4.37 -4.59
CA ASN A 91 8.47 3.19 -3.71
C ASN A 91 9.34 2.09 -4.36
N TYR A 92 9.39 0.90 -3.75
CA TYR A 92 10.15 -0.25 -4.25
C TYR A 92 9.23 -1.41 -4.64
N PRO A 93 8.59 -1.38 -5.83
CA PRO A 93 7.68 -2.43 -6.28
C PRO A 93 8.29 -3.82 -6.17
N SER A 94 7.53 -4.81 -5.72
CA SER A 94 8.05 -6.17 -5.47
C SER A 94 8.03 -7.09 -6.69
N ALA A 95 7.27 -6.74 -7.74
CA ALA A 95 7.09 -7.54 -8.95
C ALA A 95 8.40 -7.88 -9.69
N SER A 96 9.30 -6.90 -9.85
CA SER A 96 10.59 -7.08 -10.52
C SER A 96 11.62 -7.86 -9.71
N ARG A 97 11.38 -8.03 -8.40
CA ARG A 97 12.33 -8.58 -7.42
C ARG A 97 13.65 -7.79 -7.30
N THR A 98 13.80 -6.65 -7.96
CA THR A 98 14.93 -5.71 -7.80
C THR A 98 14.61 -4.66 -6.75
N PHE A 99 15.52 -4.31 -5.84
CA PHE A 99 15.27 -3.25 -4.84
C PHE A 99 15.59 -1.87 -5.45
N LEU A 100 14.83 -1.53 -6.48
CA LEU A 100 14.95 -0.30 -7.27
C LEU A 100 13.58 0.40 -7.32
N HIS A 101 13.60 1.69 -7.65
CA HIS A 101 12.41 2.50 -7.86
C HIS A 101 11.78 2.27 -9.24
N ASP A 102 11.65 1.00 -9.63
CA ASP A 102 11.15 0.56 -10.92
C ASP A 102 10.55 -0.84 -10.84
N GLY A 103 10.08 -1.34 -11.99
CA GLY A 103 9.67 -2.73 -12.10
C GLY A 103 8.29 -3.00 -11.53
N GLU A 104 7.43 -2.00 -11.59
CA GLU A 104 6.02 -2.05 -11.26
C GLU A 104 5.24 -3.05 -12.13
N TRP A 105 4.23 -3.69 -11.54
CA TRP A 105 3.30 -4.53 -12.28
C TRP A 105 2.18 -3.70 -12.89
N LYS A 106 1.75 -4.04 -14.12
CA LYS A 106 0.61 -3.39 -14.76
C LYS A 106 -0.70 -3.75 -14.05
N ALA A 107 -1.18 -2.87 -13.17
CA ALA A 107 -2.48 -3.00 -12.53
C ALA A 107 -3.63 -2.70 -13.52
N PRO A 108 -4.81 -3.37 -13.37
CA PRO A 108 -5.98 -3.12 -14.21
C PRO A 108 -6.66 -1.78 -13.93
N ALA A 109 -6.50 -1.23 -12.72
CA ALA A 109 -7.04 0.05 -12.30
C ALA A 109 -6.02 0.79 -11.41
N HIS A 110 -6.10 2.12 -11.37
CA HIS A 110 -5.23 2.96 -10.54
C HIS A 110 -6.01 4.17 -10.00
N VAL A 111 -5.54 4.71 -8.89
CA VAL A 111 -6.02 5.98 -8.31
C VAL A 111 -5.11 7.10 -8.79
N HIS A 112 -5.66 8.15 -9.37
CA HIS A 112 -4.91 9.31 -9.82
C HIS A 112 -5.41 10.56 -9.10
N ILE A 113 -4.50 11.25 -8.39
CA ILE A 113 -4.79 12.53 -7.74
C ILE A 113 -4.32 13.65 -8.67
N LEU A 114 -5.27 14.48 -9.12
CA LEU A 114 -5.01 15.59 -10.02
C LEU A 114 -5.21 16.92 -9.30
N ALA A 115 -4.38 17.91 -9.62
CA ALA A 115 -4.67 19.29 -9.27
C ALA A 115 -5.97 19.73 -9.94
N ARG A 116 -6.77 20.52 -9.25
CA ARG A 116 -7.96 21.17 -9.81
C ARG A 116 -7.58 22.42 -10.58
#